data_AF-A0A0Q9WYV3-F1
#
_entry.id   AF-A0A0Q9WYV3-F1
#
_cell.length_a   1.000
_cell.length_b   1.000
_cell.length_c   1.000
_cell.angle_alpha   90.00
_cell.angle_beta   90.00
_cell.angle_gamma   90.00
#
_symmetry.space_group_name_H-M   'P 1'
#
loop_
_entity.id
_entity.type
_entity.pdbx_description
1 polymer ?
#
loop_
_entity_poly.entity_id
_entity_poly.type
_entity_poly.pdbx_seq_one_letter_code
_entity_poly.pdbx_strand_id
1 'polypeptide(L)'
;MDVIKKPKKSKKSKAPKDSSQTLKLAALQKKQKEVARVLNLKNEIIMKGLSYLEYMDLRAEIERLNGLKEHFTRRVEKLKQQAK
;
A
#
# COMPACT_ATOMS: atom_id res chain seq x y z
N MET A 1 38.63 -42.20 -15.90
CA MET A 1 38.41 -40.85 -16.45
C MET A 1 37.01 -40.85 -17.07
N ASP A 2 35.94 -40.22 -16.61
CA ASP A 2 35.63 -39.42 -15.43
C ASP A 2 34.11 -39.37 -15.25
N VAL A 3 33.68 -39.58 -14.00
CA VAL A 3 32.59 -38.93 -13.26
C VAL A 3 31.22 -38.69 -13.93
N ILE A 4 30.25 -39.49 -13.47
CA ILE A 4 28.80 -39.25 -13.49
C ILE A 4 28.48 -37.81 -12.99
N LYS A 5 27.98 -36.93 -13.86
CA LYS A 5 27.38 -35.65 -13.46
C LYS A 5 25.86 -35.75 -13.46
N LYS A 6 25.33 -36.00 -12.25
CA LYS A 6 23.91 -35.95 -11.86
C LYS A 6 23.24 -34.63 -12.33
N PRO A 7 21.92 -34.63 -12.55
CA PRO A 7 21.18 -33.43 -12.91
C PRO A 7 21.27 -32.40 -11.77
N LYS A 8 21.74 -31.20 -12.09
CA LYS A 8 21.66 -30.05 -11.18
C LYS A 8 20.17 -29.72 -11.01
N LYS A 9 19.55 -30.29 -9.96
CA LYS A 9 18.30 -29.78 -9.40
C LYS A 9 18.51 -28.31 -9.11
N SER A 10 18.00 -27.44 -9.99
CA SER A 10 17.81 -26.03 -9.70
C SER A 10 17.01 -25.96 -8.40
N LYS A 11 17.69 -25.64 -7.29
CA LYS A 11 17.05 -25.26 -6.04
C LYS A 11 16.08 -24.14 -6.39
N LYS A 12 14.78 -24.46 -6.49
CA LYS A 12 13.72 -23.50 -6.28
C LYS A 12 13.94 -23.01 -4.85
N SER A 13 14.72 -21.95 -4.70
CA SER A 13 14.77 -21.18 -3.46
C SER A 13 13.33 -20.70 -3.26
N LYS A 14 12.59 -21.40 -2.41
CA LYS A 14 11.39 -20.86 -1.80
C LYS A 14 11.89 -19.66 -1.00
N ALA A 15 11.90 -18.48 -1.60
CA ALA A 15 11.89 -17.25 -0.83
C ALA A 15 10.73 -17.40 0.17
N PRO A 16 10.96 -17.21 1.48
CA PRO A 16 9.92 -17.41 2.46
C PRO A 16 8.77 -16.46 2.12
N LYS A 17 7.56 -17.00 1.91
CA LYS A 17 6.37 -16.21 1.58
C LYS A 17 6.16 -15.05 2.58
N ASP A 18 6.61 -15.24 3.82
CA ASP A 18 6.57 -14.27 4.91
C ASP A 18 7.38 -13.00 4.63
N SER A 19 8.53 -13.10 3.97
CA SER A 19 9.33 -11.89 3.65
C SER A 19 8.63 -11.04 2.60
N SER A 20 7.97 -11.67 1.62
CA SER A 20 7.19 -10.97 0.59
C SER A 20 5.93 -10.31 1.17
N GLN A 21 5.22 -10.98 2.08
CA GLN A 21 4.03 -10.43 2.73
C GLN A 21 4.36 -9.27 3.67
N THR A 22 5.45 -9.38 4.43
CA THR A 22 5.94 -8.32 5.32
C THR A 22 6.36 -7.08 4.53
N LEU A 23 7.07 -7.25 3.41
CA LEU A 23 7.43 -6.14 2.52
C LEU A 23 6.19 -5.46 1.91
N LYS A 24 5.19 -6.25 1.49
CA LYS A 24 3.91 -5.72 0.99
C LYS A 24 3.16 -4.94 2.05
N LEU A 25 3.13 -5.45 3.30
CA LEU A 25 2.49 -4.79 4.43
C LEU A 25 3.17 -3.45 4.73
N ALA A 26 4.50 -3.41 4.81
CA ALA A 26 5.26 -2.20 5.06
C ALA A 26 5.06 -1.14 3.96
N ALA A 27 5.08 -1.56 2.69
CA ALA A 27 4.81 -0.66 1.56
C ALA A 27 3.38 -0.10 1.61
N LEU A 28 2.40 -0.93 1.97
CA LEU A 28 1.00 -0.52 2.07
C LEU A 28 0.75 0.44 3.24
N GLN A 29 1.41 0.22 4.38
CA GLN A 29 1.37 1.13 5.53
C GLN A 29 1.98 2.49 5.19
N LYS A 30 3.07 2.55 4.40
CA LYS A 30 3.62 3.81 3.90
C LYS A 30 2.59 4.57 3.04
N LYS A 31 1.90 3.88 2.14
CA LYS A 31 0.81 4.47 1.33
C LYS A 31 -0.34 5.00 2.18
N GLN A 32 -0.73 4.27 3.23
CA GLN A 32 -1.78 4.69 4.16
C GLN A 32 -1.41 5.98 4.90
N LYS A 33 -0.16 6.07 5.39
CA LYS A 33 0.35 7.29 6.04
C LYS A 33 0.35 8.49 5.10
N GLU A 34 0.77 8.28 3.85
CA GLU A 34 0.81 9.37 2.86
C GLU A 34 -0.59 9.85 2.49
N VAL A 35 -1.55 8.94 2.28
CA VAL A 35 -2.95 9.32 2.02
C VAL A 35 -3.54 10.11 3.20
N ALA A 36 -3.28 9.70 4.44
CA ALA A 36 -3.73 10.43 5.62
C ALA A 36 -3.10 11.83 5.71
N ARG A 37 -1.80 11.96 5.40
CA ARG A 37 -1.10 13.25 5.37
C ARG A 37 -1.71 14.19 4.32
N VAL A 38 -1.97 13.69 3.11
CA VAL A 38 -2.57 14.49 2.03
C VAL A 38 -4.01 14.88 2.35
N LEU A 39 -4.80 13.98 2.95
CA LEU A 39 -6.16 14.30 3.42
C LEU A 39 -6.15 15.46 4.43
N ASN A 40 -5.27 15.40 5.43
CA ASN A 40 -5.14 16.47 6.42
C ASN A 40 -4.77 17.80 5.76
N LEU A 41 -3.78 17.80 4.87
CA LEU A 41 -3.38 19.01 4.14
C LEU A 41 -4.53 19.59 3.31
N LYS A 42 -5.32 18.75 2.64
CA LYS A 42 -6.47 19.20 1.84
C LYS A 42 -7.59 19.76 2.72
N ASN A 43 -7.84 19.16 3.88
CA ASN A 43 -8.79 19.69 4.86
C ASN A 43 -8.33 21.06 5.38
N GLU A 44 -7.04 21.24 5.65
CA GLU A 44 -6.47 22.54 6.03
C GLU A 44 -6.63 23.59 4.92
N ILE A 45 -6.48 23.20 3.65
CA ILE A 45 -6.68 24.10 2.51
C ILE A 45 -8.14 24.57 2.43
N ILE A 46 -9.12 23.68 2.65
CA ILE A 46 -10.54 24.06 2.69
C ILE A 46 -10.78 25.16 3.73
N MET A 47 -10.15 25.04 4.90
CA MET A 47 -10.33 26.01 6.00
C MET A 47 -9.74 27.40 5.69
N LYS A 48 -8.84 27.52 4.72
CA LYS A 48 -8.19 28.80 4.34
C LYS A 48 -9.04 29.66 3.40
N GLY A 49 -10.18 29.16 2.95
CA GLY A 49 -11.05 29.84 2.00
C GLY A 49 -10.64 29.54 0.56
N LEU A 50 -11.60 29.09 -0.24
CA LEU A 50 -11.45 28.73 -1.64
C LEU A 50 -12.59 29.34 -2.43
N SER A 51 -12.38 29.57 -3.73
CA SER A 51 -13.51 29.81 -4.62
C SER A 51 -14.42 28.56 -4.67
N TYR A 52 -15.67 28.74 -5.07
CA TYR A 52 -16.63 27.64 -5.12
C TYR A 52 -16.17 26.49 -6.02
N LEU A 53 -15.58 26.80 -7.18
CA LEU A 53 -15.09 25.78 -8.12
C LEU A 53 -13.91 25.00 -7.54
N GLU A 54 -12.94 25.70 -6.95
CA GLU A 54 -11.80 25.06 -6.27
C GLU A 54 -12.26 24.18 -5.10
N TYR A 55 -13.28 24.61 -4.36
CA TYR A 55 -13.87 23.81 -3.29
C TYR A 55 -14.53 22.54 -3.83
N MET A 56 -15.28 22.60 -4.93
CA MET A 56 -15.89 21.43 -5.57
C MET A 56 -14.83 20.42 -6.02
N ASP A 57 -13.78 20.88 -6.69
CA ASP A 57 -12.68 20.03 -7.15
C ASP A 57 -11.95 19.39 -5.96
N LEU A 58 -11.67 20.17 -4.92
CA LEU A 58 -10.99 19.68 -3.74
C LEU A 58 -11.84 18.70 -2.94
N ARG A 59 -13.15 18.90 -2.88
CA ARG A 59 -14.10 17.98 -2.25
C ARG A 59 -14.14 16.63 -2.98
N ALA A 60 -14.23 16.63 -4.30
CA ALA A 60 -14.20 15.40 -5.10
C ALA A 60 -12.90 14.61 -4.88
N GLU A 61 -11.77 15.32 -4.78
CA GLU A 61 -10.48 14.72 -4.48
C GLU A 61 -10.40 14.15 -3.06
N ILE A 62 -11.01 14.80 -2.06
CA ILE A 62 -11.10 14.27 -0.68
C ILE A 62 -11.94 12.98 -0.65
N GLU A 63 -13.07 12.95 -1.35
CA GLU A 63 -13.92 11.75 -1.46
C GLU A 63 -13.14 10.58 -2.07
N ARG A 64 -12.39 10.84 -3.15
CA ARG A 64 -11.49 9.85 -3.76
C ARG A 64 -10.43 9.36 -2.77
N LEU A 65 -9.78 10.26 -2.04
CA LEU A 65 -8.75 9.90 -1.05
C LEU A 65 -9.31 9.10 0.13
N ASN A 66 -10.54 9.39 0.57
CA ASN A 66 -11.22 8.58 1.59
C ASN A 66 -11.48 7.16 1.10
N GLY A 67 -11.90 6.97 -0.15
CA GLY A 67 -12.01 5.65 -0.77
C GLY A 67 -10.67 4.90 -0.81
N LEU A 68 -9.58 5.58 -1.15
CA LEU A 68 -8.23 5.00 -1.11
C LEU A 68 -7.79 4.62 0.31
N LYS A 69 -8.08 5.46 1.31
CA LYS A 69 -7.79 5.20 2.73
C LYS A 69 -8.50 3.92 3.18
N GLU A 70 -9.79 3.78 2.90
CA GLU A 70 -10.55 2.58 3.24
C GLU A 70 -10.03 1.33 2.54
N HIS A 71 -9.72 1.42 1.24
CA HIS A 71 -9.15 0.33 0.48
C HIS A 71 -7.82 -0.15 1.09
N PHE A 72 -6.92 0.76 1.44
CA PHE A 72 -5.67 0.41 2.09
C PHE A 72 -5.86 -0.18 3.49
N THR A 73 -6.77 0.37 4.30
CA THR A 73 -7.10 -0.20 5.62
C THR A 73 -7.57 -1.65 5.51
N ARG A 74 -8.56 -1.93 4.65
CA ARG A 74 -9.06 -3.30 4.41
C ARG A 74 -7.95 -4.23 3.92
N ARG A 75 -7.04 -3.73 3.07
CA ARG A 75 -5.95 -4.54 2.53
C ARG A 75 -4.84 -4.82 3.56
N VAL A 76 -4.55 -3.86 4.45
CA VAL A 76 -3.64 -4.03 5.59
C VAL A 76 -4.20 -5.09 6.54
N GLU A 77 -5.48 -5.02 6.89
CA GLU A 77 -6.13 -6.00 7.77
C GLU A 77 -6.06 -7.41 7.20
N LYS A 78 -6.37 -7.58 5.92
CA LYS A 78 -6.23 -8.87 5.21
C LYS A 78 -4.80 -9.40 5.24
N LEU A 79 -3.79 -8.55 5.02
CA LEU A 79 -2.39 -8.97 5.07
C LEU A 79 -1.94 -9.34 6.49
N LYS A 80 -2.41 -8.64 7.52
CA LYS A 80 -2.15 -8.98 8.92
C LYS A 80 -2.75 -10.33 9.31
N GLN A 81 -3.94 -10.64 8.82
CA GLN A 81 -4.59 -11.95 9.03
C GLN A 81 -3.84 -13.09 8.34
N GLN A 82 -3.24 -12.83 7.17
CA GLN A 82 -2.48 -13.84 6.41
C GLN A 82 -1.07 -14.11 6.95
N ALA A 83 -0.55 -13.22 7.80
CA ALA A 83 0.77 -13.33 8.44
C ALA A 83 0.68 -13.88 9.88
N LYS A 84 -0.52 -14.23 10.34
CA LYS A 84 -0.79 -14.94 11.60
C LYS A 84 -0.97 -16.42 11.32
#